data_AF-A0A7S1J2Q3-F1
#
_entry.id   AF-A0A7S1J2Q3-F1
#
_cell.length_a   1.000
_cell.length_b   1.000
_cell.length_c   1.000
_cell.angle_alpha   90.00
_cell.angle_beta   90.00
_cell.angle_gamma   90.00
#
_symmetry.space_group_name_H-M   'P 1'
#
loop_
_entity.id
_entity.type
_entity.pdbx_description
1 polymer ?
#
loop_
_entity_poly.entity_id
_entity_poly.type
_entity_poly.pdbx_seq_one_letter_code
_entity_poly.pdbx_strand_id
1 'polypeptide(L)'
;MTQLNKGLQEYVLQQALHIPWLDKLTFTEINKLNKKHTGNNDTMFLNVEFPSFPNPVLFSLPTSETKALLESSHDADSSVGVHLRRDPELNYENPSETKNLKLAKYYHLFVDPDLVPSAKDRKRILHIISRPPLQELDPPEKLLLWQFRYFLTKERKGFVKFMKCIDWNSKKESNEALRVVKKWENIGTDDGLELLSAAFAGATEPRRFAVQALRRVNDEELSSILLQVVQALRYESNMKDSELADFLLSRSLQSFELTNNLHWYLTVEKDDDRHGAAFSALHAVFLKSLEAQQPAYVKRISKQQELMKCLADLYMDVKQSEKDR
;
A
#
# COMPACT_ATOMS: atom_id res chain seq x y z
N MET A 1 23.56 -15.96 -17.60
CA MET A 1 22.41 -16.72 -17.07
C MET A 1 21.37 -17.02 -18.14
N THR A 2 20.87 -16.05 -18.91
CA THR A 2 19.82 -16.28 -19.93
C THR A 2 20.20 -17.27 -21.04
N GLN A 3 21.42 -17.19 -21.58
CA GLN A 3 21.90 -18.14 -22.60
C GLN A 3 22.18 -19.55 -22.04
N LEU A 4 22.66 -19.64 -20.79
CA LEU A 4 22.91 -20.92 -20.11
C LEU A 4 21.60 -21.63 -19.76
N ASN A 5 20.61 -20.88 -19.25
CA ASN A 5 19.28 -21.40 -18.94
C ASN A 5 18.52 -21.82 -20.21
N LYS A 6 18.70 -21.09 -21.32
CA LYS A 6 18.16 -21.48 -22.63
C LYS A 6 18.76 -22.81 -23.11
N GLY A 7 20.08 -22.99 -23.01
CA GLY A 7 20.75 -24.25 -23.35
C GLY A 7 20.37 -25.43 -22.43
N LEU A 8 20.16 -25.18 -21.14
CA LEU A 8 19.61 -26.16 -20.19
C LEU A 8 18.17 -26.57 -20.55
N GLN A 9 17.34 -25.62 -20.97
CA GLN A 9 15.98 -25.90 -21.44
C GLN A 9 15.97 -26.75 -22.71
N GLU A 10 16.82 -26.43 -23.69
CA GLU A 10 16.97 -27.23 -24.93
C GLU A 10 17.47 -28.66 -24.63
N TYR A 11 18.36 -28.81 -23.64
CA TYR A 11 18.83 -30.11 -23.15
C TYR A 11 17.73 -30.92 -22.45
N VAL A 12 16.92 -30.29 -21.58
CA VAL A 12 15.79 -30.94 -20.88
C VAL A 12 14.67 -31.33 -21.85
N LEU A 13 14.47 -30.55 -22.92
CA LEU A 13 13.50 -30.84 -23.99
C LEU A 13 13.98 -31.91 -24.99
N GLN A 14 15.10 -32.60 -24.71
CA GLN A 14 15.74 -33.61 -25.60
C GLN A 14 16.10 -33.08 -27.00
N GLN A 15 16.23 -31.76 -27.15
CA GLN A 15 16.63 -31.14 -28.42
C GLN A 15 18.16 -31.14 -28.62
N ALA A 16 18.91 -31.48 -27.56
CA ALA A 16 20.36 -31.67 -27.58
C ALA A 16 20.74 -33.16 -27.44
N LEU A 17 21.87 -33.54 -28.03
CA LEU A 17 22.44 -34.89 -27.92
C LEU A 17 22.88 -35.16 -26.47
N HIS A 18 22.28 -36.16 -25.83
CA HIS A 18 22.67 -36.60 -24.49
C HIS A 18 24.00 -37.38 -24.55
N ILE A 19 25.04 -36.86 -23.89
CA ILE A 19 26.38 -37.45 -23.86
C ILE A 19 26.79 -37.59 -22.38
N PRO A 20 26.59 -38.77 -21.75
CA PRO A 20 26.62 -38.92 -20.29
C PRO A 20 27.90 -38.44 -19.61
N TRP A 21 29.06 -38.59 -20.25
CA TRP A 21 30.34 -38.14 -19.68
C TRP A 21 30.51 -36.62 -19.75
N LEU A 22 30.02 -36.00 -20.83
CA LEU A 22 30.09 -34.56 -21.05
C LEU A 22 29.07 -33.85 -20.16
N ASP A 23 27.88 -34.42 -20.02
CA ASP A 23 26.81 -33.87 -19.18
C ASP A 23 27.22 -33.84 -17.71
N LYS A 24 27.92 -34.88 -17.24
CA LYS A 24 28.48 -34.90 -15.89
C LYS A 24 29.47 -33.76 -15.65
N LEU A 25 30.30 -33.43 -16.65
CA LEU A 25 31.26 -32.33 -16.60
C LEU A 25 30.57 -30.96 -16.71
N THR A 26 29.60 -30.81 -17.60
CA THR A 26 28.88 -29.54 -17.77
C THR A 26 28.04 -29.21 -16.53
N PHE A 27 27.31 -30.16 -15.96
CA PHE A 27 26.55 -29.94 -14.73
C PHE A 27 27.44 -29.64 -13.52
N THR A 28 28.62 -30.24 -13.42
CA THR A 28 29.57 -29.91 -12.35
C THR A 28 30.12 -28.49 -12.50
N GLU A 29 30.41 -28.03 -13.72
CA GLU A 29 30.83 -26.65 -13.96
C GLU A 29 29.69 -25.63 -13.78
N ILE A 30 28.46 -25.95 -14.20
CA ILE A 30 27.27 -25.12 -13.94
C ILE A 30 27.06 -24.94 -12.43
N ASN A 31 27.17 -26.03 -11.66
CA ASN A 31 27.06 -25.97 -10.20
C ASN A 31 28.19 -25.15 -9.56
N LYS A 32 29.41 -25.21 -10.08
CA LYS A 32 30.52 -24.35 -9.62
C LYS A 32 30.28 -22.88 -9.95
N LEU A 33 29.77 -22.57 -11.14
CA LEU A 33 29.40 -21.20 -11.53
C LEU A 33 28.28 -20.65 -10.64
N ASN A 34 27.23 -21.44 -10.40
CA ASN A 34 26.15 -21.07 -9.50
C ASN A 34 26.67 -20.83 -8.08
N LYS A 35 27.53 -21.70 -7.53
CA LYS A 35 28.17 -21.50 -6.22
C LYS A 35 29.05 -20.25 -6.17
N LYS A 36 29.80 -19.95 -7.24
CA LYS A 36 30.63 -18.74 -7.35
C LYS A 36 29.78 -17.46 -7.37
N HIS A 37 28.61 -17.49 -8.01
CA HIS A 37 27.65 -16.38 -7.97
C HIS A 37 26.91 -16.27 -6.63
N THR A 38 26.68 -17.39 -5.94
CA THR A 38 26.04 -17.40 -4.62
C THR A 38 26.98 -16.88 -3.51
N GLY A 39 28.28 -17.08 -3.66
CA GLY A 39 29.27 -16.75 -2.63
C GLY A 39 29.66 -15.27 -2.52
N ASN A 40 29.14 -14.37 -3.38
CA ASN A 40 29.68 -13.01 -3.48
C ASN A 40 28.65 -11.87 -3.53
N ASN A 41 27.35 -12.14 -3.32
CA ASN A 41 26.31 -11.10 -3.36
C ASN A 41 25.50 -11.10 -2.06
N ASP A 42 25.36 -9.93 -1.45
CA ASP A 42 24.54 -9.65 -0.25
C ASP A 42 23.01 -9.65 -0.56
N THR A 43 22.61 -10.22 -1.69
CA THR A 43 21.23 -10.22 -2.20
C THR A 43 20.71 -11.65 -2.31
N MET A 44 19.58 -11.92 -1.65
CA MET A 44 18.86 -13.19 -1.78
C MET A 44 18.25 -13.29 -3.18
N PHE A 45 18.52 -14.39 -3.87
CA PHE A 45 17.87 -14.73 -5.15
C PHE A 45 16.98 -15.96 -4.97
N LEU A 46 15.80 -15.92 -5.58
CA LEU A 46 14.86 -17.04 -5.63
C LEU A 46 14.83 -17.58 -7.06
N ASN A 47 15.28 -18.81 -7.26
CA ASN A 47 15.09 -19.52 -8.52
C ASN A 47 13.72 -20.19 -8.50
N VAL A 48 12.81 -19.73 -9.35
CA VAL A 48 11.49 -20.34 -9.55
C VAL A 48 11.49 -21.04 -10.90
N GLU A 49 11.34 -22.36 -10.88
CA GLU A 49 11.15 -23.16 -12.09
C GLU A 49 9.65 -23.34 -12.34
N PHE A 50 9.18 -22.92 -13.52
CA PHE A 50 7.82 -23.16 -13.95
C PHE A 50 7.77 -24.40 -14.86
N PRO A 51 6.74 -25.24 -14.77
CA PRO A 51 6.54 -26.34 -15.71
C PRO A 51 6.44 -25.78 -17.14
N SER A 52 7.23 -26.34 -18.05
CA SER A 52 7.16 -26.03 -19.47
C SER A 52 6.11 -26.93 -20.13
N PHE A 53 5.23 -26.33 -20.92
CA PHE A 53 4.21 -27.05 -21.67
C PHE A 53 4.51 -26.93 -23.17
N PRO A 54 4.24 -27.98 -23.98
CA PRO A 54 4.47 -27.94 -25.43
C PRO A 54 3.68 -26.82 -26.14
N ASN A 55 2.54 -26.45 -25.55
CA ASN A 55 1.67 -25.38 -26.02
C ASN A 55 1.64 -24.25 -24.97
N PRO A 56 1.53 -22.97 -25.38
CA PRO A 56 1.39 -21.87 -24.45
C PRO A 56 0.12 -22.05 -23.61
N VAL A 57 0.27 -22.08 -22.28
CA VAL A 57 -0.87 -22.11 -21.37
C VAL A 57 -1.49 -20.71 -21.34
N LEU A 58 -2.59 -20.55 -22.05
CA LEU A 58 -3.38 -19.33 -22.05
C LEU A 58 -4.49 -19.47 -21.01
N PHE A 59 -4.57 -18.52 -20.09
CA PHE A 59 -5.71 -18.41 -19.19
C PHE A 59 -6.94 -17.97 -19.99
N SER A 60 -7.95 -18.83 -20.09
CA SER A 60 -9.27 -18.48 -20.62
C SER A 60 -10.30 -18.48 -19.50
N LEU A 61 -11.13 -17.43 -19.46
CA LEU A 61 -12.29 -17.38 -18.58
C LEU A 61 -13.33 -18.40 -19.08
N PRO A 62 -13.88 -19.26 -18.21
CA PRO A 62 -14.82 -20.26 -18.65
C PRO A 62 -16.13 -19.61 -19.12
N THR A 63 -16.38 -19.61 -20.43
CA THR A 63 -17.72 -19.44 -21.02
C THR A 63 -18.55 -20.68 -20.74
N SER A 64 -19.89 -20.57 -20.75
CA SER A 64 -20.82 -21.67 -20.41
C SER A 64 -20.54 -23.01 -21.12
N GLU A 65 -19.90 -22.97 -22.29
CA GLU A 65 -19.49 -24.14 -23.07
C GLU A 65 -18.34 -24.95 -22.43
N THR A 66 -17.45 -24.28 -21.67
CA THR A 66 -16.28 -24.93 -21.04
C THR A 66 -16.62 -25.60 -19.70
N LYS A 67 -17.69 -25.17 -19.01
CA LYS A 67 -18.18 -25.83 -17.78
C LYS A 67 -18.69 -27.25 -18.05
N ALA A 68 -19.35 -27.47 -19.18
CA ALA A 68 -19.88 -28.77 -19.57
C ALA A 68 -18.80 -29.83 -19.82
N LEU A 69 -17.57 -29.41 -20.15
CA LEU A 69 -16.44 -30.32 -20.38
C LEU A 69 -15.69 -30.69 -19.09
N LEU A 70 -15.80 -29.88 -18.04
CA LEU A 70 -15.15 -30.14 -16.74
C LEU A 70 -15.98 -31.06 -15.84
N GLU A 71 -17.31 -31.00 -15.95
CA GLU A 71 -18.24 -31.80 -15.13
C GLU A 71 -18.26 -33.30 -15.48
N SER A 72 -17.63 -33.72 -16.58
CA SER A 72 -17.61 -35.12 -17.03
C SER A 72 -16.44 -35.96 -16.47
N SER A 73 -15.61 -35.40 -15.57
CA SER A 73 -14.37 -36.05 -15.12
C SER A 73 -14.18 -36.05 -13.61
N HIS A 74 -15.17 -36.55 -12.85
CA HIS A 74 -14.97 -36.90 -11.44
C HIS A 74 -15.68 -38.20 -11.06
N ASP A 75 -15.07 -39.33 -11.43
CA ASP A 75 -15.27 -40.62 -10.77
C ASP A 75 -13.90 -41.29 -10.58
N ALA A 76 -13.35 -41.25 -9.36
CA ALA A 76 -12.41 -42.27 -8.84
C ALA A 76 -12.08 -42.03 -7.35
N ASP A 77 -12.60 -42.96 -6.54
CA ASP A 77 -12.10 -43.51 -5.28
C ASP A 77 -11.71 -42.61 -4.09
N SER A 78 -12.60 -42.67 -3.10
CA SER A 78 -12.37 -42.32 -1.71
C SER A 78 -11.65 -43.45 -0.95
N SER A 79 -10.42 -43.20 -0.51
CA SER A 79 -9.81 -43.90 0.62
C SER A 79 -9.69 -42.93 1.79
N VAL A 80 -10.30 -43.30 2.92
CA VAL A 80 -10.44 -42.46 4.12
C VAL A 80 -9.09 -42.38 4.83
N GLY A 81 -8.33 -41.34 4.52
CA GLY A 81 -7.27 -40.81 5.35
C GLY A 81 -7.52 -39.32 5.55
N VAL A 82 -7.53 -38.84 6.80
CA VAL A 82 -7.64 -37.39 7.07
C VAL A 82 -6.39 -36.71 6.52
N HIS A 83 -6.48 -36.23 5.29
CA HIS A 83 -5.48 -35.36 4.67
C HIS A 83 -5.81 -33.93 5.08
N LEU A 84 -4.96 -33.34 5.92
CA LEU A 84 -5.00 -31.91 6.20
C LEU A 84 -4.52 -31.16 4.95
N ARG A 85 -5.43 -30.98 3.99
CA ARG A 85 -5.19 -30.17 2.79
C ARG A 85 -5.24 -28.72 3.22
N ARG A 86 -4.09 -28.03 3.25
CA ARG A 86 -4.09 -26.56 3.35
C ARG A 86 -4.82 -26.06 2.13
N ASP A 87 -5.94 -25.37 2.35
CA ASP A 87 -6.62 -24.64 1.29
C ASP A 87 -5.71 -23.49 0.86
N PRO A 88 -5.15 -23.52 -0.36
CA PRO A 88 -4.36 -22.40 -0.88
C PRO A 88 -5.21 -21.13 -0.99
N GLU A 89 -6.54 -21.27 -1.02
CA GLU A 89 -7.51 -20.19 -1.23
C GLU A 89 -8.03 -19.56 0.06
N LEU A 90 -7.62 -20.03 1.25
CA LEU A 90 -8.15 -19.55 2.54
C LEU A 90 -8.00 -18.02 2.75
N ASN A 91 -7.00 -17.40 2.12
CA ASN A 91 -6.74 -15.96 2.20
C ASN A 91 -7.19 -15.20 0.93
N TYR A 92 -7.81 -15.87 -0.04
CA TYR A 92 -8.33 -15.23 -1.24
C TYR A 92 -9.75 -14.74 -0.99
N GLU A 93 -10.08 -13.56 -1.52
CA GLU A 93 -11.44 -13.04 -1.46
C GLU A 93 -12.38 -13.97 -2.23
N ASN A 94 -13.54 -14.28 -1.63
CA ASN A 94 -14.57 -15.06 -2.30
C ASN A 94 -15.21 -14.23 -3.45
N PRO A 95 -15.03 -14.60 -4.72
CA PRO A 95 -15.54 -13.80 -5.84
C PRO A 95 -17.06 -13.68 -5.86
N SER A 96 -17.76 -14.70 -5.35
CA SER A 96 -19.22 -14.71 -5.25
C SER A 96 -19.71 -13.69 -4.23
N GLU A 97 -19.03 -13.60 -3.09
CA GLU A 97 -19.35 -12.63 -2.04
C GLU A 97 -19.07 -11.20 -2.52
N THR A 98 -17.92 -10.95 -3.15
CA THR A 98 -17.59 -9.64 -3.73
C THR A 98 -18.60 -9.22 -4.80
N LYS A 99 -19.01 -10.14 -5.67
CA LYS A 99 -20.05 -9.88 -6.68
C LYS A 99 -21.40 -9.59 -6.04
N ASN A 100 -21.81 -10.37 -5.04
CA ASN A 100 -23.06 -10.17 -4.31
C ASN A 100 -23.07 -8.80 -3.62
N LEU A 101 -21.98 -8.44 -2.92
CA LEU A 101 -21.84 -7.14 -2.27
C LEU A 101 -21.99 -5.98 -3.26
N LYS A 102 -21.32 -6.06 -4.42
CA LYS A 102 -21.42 -5.02 -5.47
C LYS A 102 -22.84 -4.89 -6.02
N LEU A 103 -23.53 -6.01 -6.25
CA LEU A 103 -24.92 -6.01 -6.71
C LEU A 103 -25.87 -5.42 -5.66
N ALA A 104 -25.72 -5.81 -4.39
CA ALA A 104 -26.54 -5.30 -3.29
C ALA A 104 -26.33 -3.78 -3.11
N LYS A 105 -25.08 -3.31 -3.13
CA LYS A 105 -24.77 -1.88 -3.10
C LYS A 105 -25.40 -1.13 -4.27
N TYR A 106 -25.33 -1.70 -5.47
CA TYR A 106 -25.95 -1.13 -6.66
C TYR A 106 -27.46 -1.01 -6.54
N TYR A 107 -28.13 -2.03 -5.99
CA TYR A 107 -29.57 -1.98 -5.69
C TYR A 107 -29.90 -0.83 -4.73
N HIS A 108 -29.12 -0.66 -3.66
CA HIS A 108 -29.32 0.41 -2.68
C HIS A 108 -29.00 1.83 -3.17
N LEU A 109 -28.46 2.00 -4.38
CA LEU A 109 -28.39 3.31 -5.04
C LEU A 109 -29.78 3.82 -5.46
N PHE A 110 -30.74 2.92 -5.71
CA PHE A 110 -32.10 3.24 -6.14
C PHE A 110 -33.11 3.27 -4.99
N VAL A 111 -32.68 2.92 -3.78
CA VAL A 111 -33.51 2.94 -2.56
C VAL A 111 -33.58 4.35 -2.00
N ASP A 112 -34.72 4.68 -1.39
CA ASP A 112 -35.01 6.02 -0.86
C ASP A 112 -33.90 6.57 0.05
N PRO A 113 -33.41 7.80 -0.20
CA PRO A 113 -32.37 8.44 0.60
C PRO A 113 -32.75 8.65 2.08
N ASP A 114 -34.04 8.80 2.36
CA ASP A 114 -34.56 9.11 3.71
C ASP A 114 -34.91 7.86 4.53
N LEU A 115 -34.40 6.69 4.14
CA LEU A 115 -34.64 5.44 4.85
C LEU A 115 -34.07 5.50 6.28
N VAL A 116 -34.96 5.32 7.26
CA VAL A 116 -34.60 5.31 8.69
C VAL A 116 -34.32 3.86 9.14
N PRO A 117 -33.20 3.59 9.82
CA PRO A 117 -32.88 2.25 10.30
C PRO A 117 -33.84 1.77 11.39
N SER A 118 -34.14 0.47 11.40
CA SER A 118 -34.86 -0.18 12.49
C SER A 118 -34.07 -0.07 13.81
N ALA A 119 -34.73 -0.22 14.95
CA ALA A 119 -34.06 -0.15 16.26
C ALA A 119 -32.91 -1.18 16.40
N LYS A 120 -33.04 -2.34 15.75
CA LYS A 120 -31.97 -3.36 15.70
C LYS A 120 -30.79 -2.89 14.85
N ASP A 121 -31.07 -2.39 13.66
CA ASP A 121 -30.04 -1.90 12.72
C ASP A 121 -29.31 -0.69 13.29
N ARG A 122 -30.03 0.23 13.94
CA ARG A 122 -29.43 1.37 14.62
C ARG A 122 -28.44 0.94 15.71
N LYS A 123 -28.80 -0.05 16.54
CA LYS A 123 -27.88 -0.60 17.56
C LYS A 123 -26.64 -1.21 16.91
N ARG A 124 -26.81 -1.94 15.80
CA ARG A 124 -25.71 -2.56 15.06
C ARG A 124 -24.79 -1.51 14.43
N ILE A 125 -25.35 -0.47 13.81
CA ILE A 125 -24.60 0.66 13.23
C ILE A 125 -23.78 1.36 14.33
N LEU A 126 -24.39 1.71 15.45
CA LEU A 126 -23.69 2.38 16.55
C LEU A 126 -22.58 1.49 17.14
N HIS A 127 -22.82 0.18 17.25
CA HIS A 127 -21.78 -0.76 17.65
C HIS A 127 -20.61 -0.75 16.67
N ILE A 128 -20.87 -0.82 15.36
CA ILE A 128 -19.85 -0.77 14.30
C ILE A 128 -19.02 0.52 14.39
N ILE A 129 -19.67 1.67 14.57
CA ILE A 129 -19.03 2.98 14.69
C ILE A 129 -18.15 3.08 15.95
N SER A 130 -18.55 2.42 17.04
CA SER A 130 -17.78 2.42 18.29
C SER A 130 -16.51 1.56 18.27
N ARG A 131 -16.34 0.71 17.26
CA ARG A 131 -15.18 -0.20 17.16
C ARG A 131 -13.89 0.56 16.84
N PRO A 132 -12.72 0.04 17.26
CA PRO A 132 -11.44 0.65 16.97
C PRO A 132 -11.23 0.96 15.48
N PRO A 133 -10.55 2.07 15.14
CA PRO A 133 -10.23 2.47 13.76
C PRO A 133 -9.68 1.35 12.88
N LEU A 134 -8.68 0.62 13.39
CA LEU A 134 -7.92 -0.41 12.67
C LEU A 134 -8.70 -1.69 12.37
N GLN A 135 -9.86 -1.90 12.99
CA GLN A 135 -10.66 -3.08 12.72
C GLN A 135 -11.30 -3.00 11.33
N GLU A 136 -11.08 -4.05 10.53
CA GLU A 136 -11.69 -4.21 9.22
C GLU A 136 -13.22 -4.41 9.33
N LEU A 137 -13.92 -4.01 8.27
CA LEU A 137 -15.37 -4.13 8.19
C LEU A 137 -15.75 -5.34 7.35
N ASP A 138 -16.63 -6.17 7.89
CA ASP A 138 -17.13 -7.33 7.16
C ASP A 138 -18.02 -6.89 5.99
N PRO A 139 -18.11 -7.66 4.89
CA PRO A 139 -19.02 -7.37 3.77
C PRO A 139 -20.48 -7.02 4.17
N PRO A 140 -21.16 -7.76 5.08
CA PRO A 140 -22.52 -7.39 5.51
C PRO A 140 -22.56 -6.07 6.30
N GLU A 141 -21.50 -5.73 7.02
CA GLU A 141 -21.42 -4.47 7.77
C GLU A 141 -21.20 -3.29 6.82
N LYS A 142 -20.35 -3.47 5.79
CA LYS A 142 -20.17 -2.50 4.71
C LYS A 142 -21.50 -2.22 3.99
N LEU A 143 -22.28 -3.28 3.73
CA LEU A 143 -23.59 -3.14 3.11
C LEU A 143 -24.57 -2.36 3.99
N LEU A 144 -24.61 -2.66 5.30
CA LEU A 144 -25.48 -1.98 6.25
C LEU A 144 -25.16 -0.48 6.33
N LEU A 145 -23.88 -0.11 6.40
CA LEU A 145 -23.45 1.29 6.40
C LEU A 145 -23.77 2.00 5.08
N TRP A 146 -23.62 1.29 3.95
CA TRP A 146 -23.98 1.82 2.63
C TRP A 146 -25.48 2.06 2.44
N GLN A 147 -26.31 1.15 2.96
CA GLN A 147 -27.76 1.26 2.93
C GLN A 147 -28.24 2.52 3.69
N PHE A 148 -27.70 2.75 4.89
CA PHE A 148 -28.10 3.87 5.76
C PHE A 148 -27.16 5.08 5.66
N ARG A 149 -26.49 5.27 4.51
CA ARG A 149 -25.46 6.31 4.28
C ARG A 149 -25.90 7.73 4.64
N TYR A 150 -27.15 8.09 4.34
CA TYR A 150 -27.70 9.40 4.69
C TYR A 150 -27.98 9.55 6.18
N PHE A 151 -28.42 8.49 6.87
CA PHE A 151 -28.57 8.51 8.33
C PHE A 151 -27.23 8.74 9.04
N LEU A 152 -26.14 8.15 8.52
CA LEU A 152 -24.80 8.28 9.10
C LEU A 152 -24.26 9.72 9.06
N THR A 153 -24.74 10.58 8.16
CA THR A 153 -24.28 11.98 8.06
C THR A 153 -24.41 12.78 9.35
N LYS A 154 -25.29 12.35 10.27
CA LYS A 154 -25.48 12.96 11.60
C LYS A 154 -24.43 12.51 12.62
N GLU A 155 -23.75 11.39 12.37
CA GLU A 155 -22.80 10.77 13.30
C GLU A 155 -21.36 11.04 12.86
N ARG A 156 -20.69 12.01 13.48
CA ARG A 156 -19.30 12.38 13.12
C ARG A 156 -18.34 11.18 13.06
N LYS A 157 -18.38 10.31 14.08
CA LYS A 157 -17.51 9.12 14.19
C LYS A 157 -17.75 8.07 13.11
N GLY A 158 -18.88 8.15 12.40
CA GLY A 158 -19.21 7.24 11.30
C GLY A 158 -18.46 7.54 10.01
N PHE A 159 -17.81 8.71 9.89
CA PHE A 159 -17.24 9.21 8.65
C PHE A 159 -16.20 8.24 8.07
N VAL A 160 -15.15 7.95 8.83
CA VAL A 160 -14.04 7.11 8.32
C VAL A 160 -14.51 5.68 8.08
N LYS A 161 -15.41 5.15 8.93
CA LYS A 161 -16.01 3.83 8.71
C LYS A 161 -16.80 3.78 7.40
N PHE A 162 -17.57 4.82 7.07
CA PHE A 162 -18.26 4.93 5.79
C PHE A 162 -17.27 4.99 4.61
N MET A 163 -16.18 5.76 4.74
CA MET A 163 -15.14 5.84 3.71
C MET A 163 -14.49 4.48 3.41
N LYS A 164 -14.30 3.63 4.44
CA LYS A 164 -13.80 2.25 4.28
C LYS A 164 -14.80 1.30 3.61
N CYS A 165 -16.09 1.63 3.57
CA CYS A 165 -17.09 0.81 2.90
C CYS A 165 -17.05 0.95 1.38
N ILE A 166 -16.49 2.04 0.85
CA ILE A 166 -16.61 2.43 -0.56
C ILE A 166 -15.50 1.79 -1.40
N ASP A 167 -15.88 1.23 -2.55
CA ASP A 167 -14.90 0.84 -3.58
C ASP A 167 -14.53 2.08 -4.42
N TRP A 168 -13.40 2.70 -4.11
CA TRP A 168 -12.93 3.94 -4.77
C TRP A 168 -12.55 3.73 -6.25
N ASN A 169 -12.39 2.48 -6.70
CA ASN A 169 -12.19 2.17 -8.12
C ASN A 169 -13.49 2.28 -8.94
N SER A 170 -14.65 2.16 -8.27
CA SER A 170 -15.96 2.27 -8.92
C SER A 170 -16.43 3.73 -8.98
N LYS A 171 -16.39 4.32 -10.18
CA LYS A 171 -16.86 5.70 -10.43
C LYS A 171 -18.30 5.96 -9.95
N LYS A 172 -19.17 4.94 -10.00
CA LYS A 172 -20.56 5.08 -9.56
C LYS A 172 -20.66 5.20 -8.03
N GLU A 173 -19.96 4.33 -7.30
CA GLU A 173 -19.94 4.36 -5.83
C GLU A 173 -19.23 5.63 -5.34
N SER A 174 -18.08 5.99 -5.92
CA SER A 174 -17.33 7.17 -5.51
C SER A 174 -18.12 8.47 -5.74
N ASN A 175 -18.81 8.61 -6.87
CA ASN A 175 -19.64 9.79 -7.12
C ASN A 175 -20.80 9.93 -6.14
N GLU A 176 -21.47 8.83 -5.78
CA GLU A 176 -22.53 8.86 -4.77
C GLU A 176 -21.97 9.16 -3.38
N ALA A 177 -20.85 8.52 -3.02
CA ALA A 177 -20.16 8.78 -1.76
C ALA A 177 -19.80 10.27 -1.61
N LEU A 178 -19.26 10.91 -2.66
CA LEU A 178 -18.94 12.34 -2.66
C LEU A 178 -20.17 13.22 -2.42
N ARG A 179 -21.36 12.83 -2.89
CA ARG A 179 -22.60 13.58 -2.63
C ARG A 179 -23.02 13.48 -1.16
N VAL A 180 -22.86 12.30 -0.56
CA VAL A 180 -23.17 12.06 0.86
C VAL A 180 -22.16 12.78 1.76
N VAL A 181 -20.87 12.69 1.45
CA VAL A 181 -19.78 13.32 2.21
C VAL A 181 -19.93 14.84 2.28
N LYS A 182 -20.43 15.49 1.22
CA LYS A 182 -20.72 16.94 1.24
C LYS A 182 -21.74 17.36 2.30
N LYS A 183 -22.60 16.44 2.75
CA LYS A 183 -23.59 16.68 3.81
C LYS A 183 -23.04 16.41 5.21
N TRP A 184 -21.85 15.82 5.32
CA TRP A 184 -21.24 15.52 6.60
C TRP A 184 -20.67 16.78 7.25
N GLU A 185 -20.76 16.85 8.57
CA GLU A 185 -20.06 17.88 9.34
C GLU A 185 -18.53 17.74 9.20
N ASN A 186 -17.81 18.84 9.43
CA ASN A 186 -16.36 18.91 9.30
C ASN A 186 -15.62 17.76 10.00
N ILE A 187 -14.66 17.19 9.28
CA ILE A 187 -13.83 16.05 9.69
C ILE A 187 -12.80 16.51 10.74
N GLY A 188 -12.56 15.69 11.77
CA GLY A 188 -11.50 15.96 12.76
C GLY A 188 -10.09 15.71 12.23
N THR A 189 -9.09 16.24 12.93
CA THR A 189 -7.67 15.93 12.64
C THR A 189 -7.40 14.43 12.74
N ASP A 190 -7.91 13.77 13.79
CA ASP A 190 -7.73 12.34 14.03
C ASP A 190 -8.32 11.48 12.89
N ASP A 191 -9.53 11.83 12.46
CA ASP A 191 -10.22 11.18 11.34
C ASP A 191 -9.41 11.38 10.04
N GLY A 192 -8.85 12.58 9.84
CA GLY A 192 -7.98 12.91 8.71
C GLY A 192 -6.72 12.06 8.67
N LEU A 193 -6.07 11.82 9.83
CA LEU A 193 -4.92 10.93 9.91
C LEU A 193 -5.27 9.47 9.56
N GLU A 194 -6.47 9.01 9.92
CA GLU A 194 -6.92 7.68 9.53
C GLU A 194 -7.14 7.56 8.01
N LEU A 195 -7.64 8.62 7.36
CA LEU A 195 -7.79 8.68 5.90
C LEU A 195 -6.45 8.68 5.15
N LEU A 196 -5.37 9.06 5.82
CA LEU A 196 -4.00 9.01 5.29
C LEU A 196 -3.33 7.64 5.47
N SER A 197 -3.98 6.69 6.12
CA SER A 197 -3.43 5.34 6.31
C SER A 197 -3.33 4.53 5.01
N ALA A 198 -2.68 3.37 5.11
CA ALA A 198 -2.56 2.40 4.01
C ALA A 198 -3.92 1.90 3.48
N ALA A 199 -4.99 1.97 4.30
CA ALA A 199 -6.33 1.54 3.90
C ALA A 199 -6.90 2.35 2.72
N PHE A 200 -6.37 3.56 2.50
CA PHE A 200 -6.75 4.45 1.40
C PHE A 200 -5.55 4.74 0.48
N ALA A 201 -4.58 3.83 0.44
CA ALA A 201 -3.45 3.94 -0.49
C ALA A 201 -3.98 4.01 -1.94
N GLY A 202 -3.51 5.00 -2.68
CA GLY A 202 -3.93 5.21 -4.07
C GLY A 202 -5.27 5.93 -4.27
N ALA A 203 -6.09 6.11 -3.23
CA ALA A 203 -7.41 6.74 -3.34
C ALA A 203 -7.32 8.27 -3.17
N THR A 204 -7.48 9.02 -4.26
CA THR A 204 -7.30 10.48 -4.27
C THR A 204 -8.32 11.24 -3.41
N GLU A 205 -9.60 10.88 -3.49
CA GLU A 205 -10.67 11.64 -2.82
C GLU A 205 -10.59 11.58 -1.28
N PRO A 206 -10.44 10.41 -0.62
CA PRO A 206 -10.22 10.35 0.83
C PRO A 206 -9.04 11.20 1.30
N ARG A 207 -7.93 11.19 0.54
CA ARG A 207 -6.71 11.92 0.90
C ARG A 207 -6.89 13.44 0.74
N ARG A 208 -7.64 13.89 -0.28
CA ARG A 208 -8.04 15.31 -0.40
C ARG A 208 -8.81 15.79 0.82
N PHE A 209 -9.77 15.00 1.32
CA PHE A 209 -10.51 15.34 2.54
C PHE A 209 -9.61 15.40 3.77
N ALA A 210 -8.63 14.50 3.87
CA ALA A 210 -7.63 14.54 4.93
C ALA A 210 -6.80 15.84 4.89
N VAL A 211 -6.31 16.24 3.71
CA VAL A 211 -5.59 17.51 3.53
C VAL A 211 -6.46 18.71 3.89
N GLN A 212 -7.75 18.68 3.57
CA GLN A 212 -8.69 19.74 3.97
C GLN A 212 -8.88 19.83 5.49
N ALA A 213 -8.81 18.70 6.21
CA ALA A 213 -8.82 18.69 7.67
C ALA A 213 -7.50 19.27 8.21
N LEU A 214 -6.35 18.82 7.70
CA LEU A 214 -5.02 19.29 8.12
C LEU A 214 -4.80 20.78 7.88
N ARG A 215 -5.39 21.37 6.83
CA ARG A 215 -5.30 22.83 6.57
C ARG A 215 -5.89 23.71 7.68
N ARG A 216 -6.75 23.15 8.54
CA ARG A 216 -7.39 23.89 9.64
C ARG A 216 -6.58 23.81 10.95
N VAL A 217 -5.60 22.93 10.99
CA VAL A 217 -4.75 22.67 12.15
C VAL A 217 -3.74 23.80 12.30
N ASN A 218 -3.47 24.18 13.55
CA ASN A 218 -2.45 25.19 13.87
C ASN A 218 -1.03 24.59 13.72
N ASP A 219 -0.01 25.44 13.73
CA ASP A 219 1.36 24.98 13.46
C ASP A 219 1.90 24.08 14.58
N GLU A 220 1.50 24.30 15.83
CA GLU A 220 1.91 23.52 17.00
C GLU A 220 1.35 22.09 16.97
N GLU A 221 0.05 21.93 16.73
CA GLU A 221 -0.59 20.62 16.60
C GLU A 221 -0.05 19.91 15.34
N LEU A 222 0.14 20.64 14.23
CA LEU A 222 0.75 20.08 13.03
C LEU A 222 2.19 19.58 13.30
N SER A 223 3.00 20.33 14.06
CA SER A 223 4.36 19.92 14.44
C SER A 223 4.34 18.59 15.21
N SER A 224 3.34 18.40 16.09
CA SER A 224 3.19 17.17 16.89
C SER A 224 2.83 15.91 16.08
N ILE A 225 2.14 16.09 14.94
CA ILE A 225 1.73 15.00 14.04
C ILE A 225 2.56 14.93 12.75
N LEU A 226 3.54 15.83 12.59
CA LEU A 226 4.24 16.03 11.32
C LEU A 226 4.92 14.76 10.83
N LEU A 227 5.50 13.97 11.74
CA LEU A 227 6.14 12.71 11.39
C LEU A 227 5.13 11.74 10.75
N GLN A 228 3.96 11.58 11.37
CA GLN A 228 2.89 10.71 10.88
C GLN A 228 2.40 11.15 9.50
N VAL A 229 2.32 12.47 9.27
CA VAL A 229 1.94 13.05 7.98
C VAL A 229 3.02 12.83 6.92
N VAL A 230 4.31 12.94 7.27
CA VAL A 230 5.42 12.62 6.36
C VAL A 230 5.42 11.14 5.99
N GLN A 231 5.18 10.25 6.95
CA GLN A 231 5.07 8.80 6.69
C GLN A 231 3.89 8.48 5.76
N ALA A 232 2.78 9.21 5.87
CA ALA A 232 1.63 9.04 5.00
C ALA A 232 1.92 9.32 3.52
N LEU A 233 2.97 10.08 3.19
CA LEU A 233 3.35 10.34 1.80
C LEU A 233 3.75 9.06 1.05
N ARG A 234 4.14 7.99 1.77
CA ARG A 234 4.46 6.67 1.19
C ARG A 234 3.25 6.01 0.52
N TYR A 235 2.04 6.40 0.90
CA TYR A 235 0.79 5.84 0.37
C TYR A 235 0.15 6.69 -0.73
N GLU A 236 0.82 7.76 -1.16
CA GLU A 236 0.40 8.58 -2.30
C GLU A 236 0.65 7.84 -3.62
N SER A 237 -0.30 7.93 -4.58
CA SER A 237 -0.13 7.32 -5.91
C SER A 237 1.06 7.92 -6.66
N ASN A 238 1.22 9.24 -6.53
CA ASN A 238 2.37 9.97 -7.03
C ASN A 238 2.68 11.12 -6.07
N MET A 239 3.81 11.04 -5.39
CA MET A 239 4.24 12.01 -4.40
C MET A 239 4.44 13.42 -4.97
N LYS A 240 4.78 13.54 -6.27
CA LYS A 240 5.03 14.82 -6.93
C LYS A 240 3.77 15.63 -7.19
N ASP A 241 2.66 14.96 -7.48
CA ASP A 241 1.37 15.58 -7.80
C ASP A 241 0.38 15.48 -6.62
N SER A 242 0.90 15.19 -5.43
CA SER A 242 0.09 14.97 -4.24
C SER A 242 -0.26 16.29 -3.56
N GLU A 243 -1.56 16.51 -3.34
CA GLU A 243 -2.06 17.65 -2.56
C GLU A 243 -1.48 17.69 -1.13
N LEU A 244 -1.09 16.52 -0.58
CA LEU A 244 -0.47 16.42 0.73
C LEU A 244 0.96 16.95 0.73
N ALA A 245 1.74 16.59 -0.29
CA ALA A 245 3.10 17.13 -0.48
C ALA A 245 3.06 18.65 -0.65
N ASP A 246 2.18 19.16 -1.52
CA ASP A 246 2.02 20.60 -1.73
C ASP A 246 1.60 21.35 -0.45
N PHE A 247 0.71 20.74 0.34
CA PHE A 247 0.33 21.27 1.65
C PHE A 247 1.53 21.36 2.60
N LEU A 248 2.32 20.29 2.75
CA LEU A 248 3.49 20.29 3.63
C LEU A 248 4.55 21.31 3.19
N LEU A 249 4.80 21.41 1.88
CA LEU A 249 5.75 22.38 1.32
C LEU A 249 5.28 23.82 1.59
N SER A 250 4.03 24.14 1.25
CA SER A 250 3.51 25.49 1.44
C SER A 250 3.41 25.90 2.91
N ARG A 251 3.02 24.98 3.79
CA ARG A 251 2.87 25.26 5.23
C ARG A 251 4.21 25.38 5.94
N SER A 252 5.17 24.51 5.60
CA SER A 252 6.51 24.55 6.20
C SER A 252 7.22 25.88 5.95
N LEU A 253 7.09 26.46 4.76
CA LEU A 253 7.72 27.76 4.41
C LEU A 253 7.25 28.94 5.28
N GLN A 254 6.11 28.81 5.96
CA GLN A 254 5.56 29.86 6.84
C GLN A 254 6.15 29.80 8.25
N SER A 255 6.69 28.66 8.69
CA SER A 255 7.22 28.46 10.04
C SER A 255 8.58 27.78 10.01
N PHE A 256 9.59 28.40 10.63
CA PHE A 256 10.93 27.83 10.70
C PHE A 256 10.94 26.47 11.44
N GLU A 257 10.11 26.30 12.46
CA GLU A 257 10.05 25.03 13.21
C GLU A 257 9.58 23.88 12.32
N LEU A 258 8.50 24.10 11.56
CA LEU A 258 8.00 23.12 10.59
C LEU A 258 9.00 22.88 9.47
N THR A 259 9.65 23.92 8.95
CA THR A 259 10.74 23.82 7.98
C THR A 259 11.86 22.92 8.50
N ASN A 260 12.34 23.19 9.73
CA ASN A 260 13.43 22.47 10.35
C ASN A 260 13.07 20.99 10.54
N ASN A 261 11.90 20.69 11.10
CA ASN A 261 11.48 19.32 11.35
C ASN A 261 11.26 18.56 10.03
N LEU A 262 10.60 19.18 9.05
CA LEU A 262 10.39 18.58 7.72
C LEU A 262 11.70 18.28 7.01
N HIS A 263 12.69 19.19 7.07
CA HIS A 263 14.02 18.99 6.49
C HIS A 263 14.70 17.72 7.02
N TRP A 264 14.68 17.53 8.34
CA TRP A 264 15.30 16.37 8.97
C TRP A 264 14.55 15.08 8.67
N TYR A 265 13.22 15.08 8.73
CA TYR A 265 12.42 13.92 8.37
C TYR A 265 12.66 13.50 6.92
N LEU A 266 12.58 14.44 5.97
CA LEU A 266 12.87 14.15 4.56
C LEU A 266 14.32 13.74 4.32
N THR A 267 15.26 14.15 5.17
CA THR A 267 16.66 13.73 5.04
C THR A 267 16.86 12.27 5.40
N VAL A 268 16.23 11.81 6.48
CA VAL A 268 16.27 10.39 6.89
C VAL A 268 15.55 9.49 5.90
N GLU A 269 14.40 9.94 5.37
CA GLU A 269 13.58 9.14 4.46
C GLU A 269 14.21 8.88 3.08
N LYS A 270 15.27 9.61 2.70
CA LYS A 270 15.99 9.37 1.44
C LYS A 270 16.75 8.06 1.40
N ASP A 271 17.11 7.55 2.58
CA ASP A 271 17.88 6.32 2.72
C ASP A 271 16.97 5.07 2.65
N ASP A 272 15.64 5.24 2.48
CA ASP A 272 14.69 4.14 2.30
C ASP A 272 14.83 3.49 0.92
N ASP A 273 14.99 2.17 0.88
CA ASP A 273 15.20 1.41 -0.38
C ASP A 273 14.03 1.53 -1.37
N ARG A 274 12.80 1.68 -0.86
CA ARG A 274 11.58 1.61 -1.69
C ARG A 274 11.11 2.98 -2.14
N HIS A 275 11.12 3.95 -1.22
CA HIS A 275 10.54 5.28 -1.45
C HIS A 275 11.59 6.40 -1.46
N GLY A 276 12.87 6.11 -1.16
CA GLY A 276 13.92 7.11 -0.99
C GLY A 276 14.12 7.99 -2.22
N ALA A 277 13.96 7.45 -3.43
CA ALA A 277 14.02 8.23 -4.67
C ALA A 277 12.89 9.28 -4.76
N ALA A 278 11.68 8.94 -4.32
CA ALA A 278 10.54 9.87 -4.30
C ALA A 278 10.73 10.95 -3.23
N PHE A 279 11.16 10.56 -2.02
CA PHE A 279 11.49 11.50 -0.95
C PHE A 279 12.66 12.44 -1.32
N SER A 280 13.67 11.93 -2.01
CA SER A 280 14.79 12.73 -2.52
C SER A 280 14.33 13.78 -3.52
N ALA A 281 13.46 13.40 -4.46
CA ALA A 281 12.87 14.34 -5.41
C ALA A 281 12.03 15.41 -4.71
N LEU A 282 11.17 15.03 -3.75
CA LEU A 282 10.38 15.98 -2.97
C LEU A 282 11.27 16.94 -2.17
N HIS A 283 12.31 16.41 -1.53
CA HIS A 283 13.27 17.21 -0.77
C HIS A 283 14.03 18.21 -1.66
N ALA A 284 14.38 17.84 -2.89
CA ALA A 284 15.00 18.77 -3.83
C ALA A 284 14.06 19.94 -4.18
N VAL A 285 12.76 19.66 -4.37
CA VAL A 285 11.73 20.69 -4.58
C VAL A 285 11.58 21.58 -3.34
N PHE A 286 11.58 20.98 -2.15
CA PHE A 286 11.55 21.69 -0.87
C PHE A 286 12.72 22.67 -0.73
N LEU A 287 13.97 22.20 -0.89
CA LEU A 287 15.15 23.05 -0.78
C LEU A 287 15.15 24.19 -1.80
N LYS A 288 14.79 23.90 -3.06
CA LYS A 288 14.66 24.94 -4.09
C LYS A 288 13.64 26.02 -3.72
N SER A 289 12.52 25.60 -3.12
CA SER A 289 11.47 26.53 -2.65
C SER A 289 11.94 27.35 -1.45
N LEU A 290 12.72 26.73 -0.55
CA LEU A 290 13.30 27.38 0.62
C LEU A 290 14.35 28.42 0.24
N GLU A 291 15.23 28.11 -0.71
CA GLU A 291 16.23 29.05 -1.25
C GLU A 291 15.59 30.27 -1.90
N ALA A 292 14.49 30.06 -2.64
CA ALA A 292 13.78 31.13 -3.33
C ALA A 292 13.02 32.06 -2.38
N GLN A 293 12.37 31.52 -1.34
CA GLN A 293 11.47 32.31 -0.48
C GLN A 293 12.08 32.72 0.86
N GLN A 294 12.93 31.87 1.45
CA GLN A 294 13.45 32.03 2.82
C GLN A 294 14.95 31.66 2.91
N PRO A 295 15.85 32.43 2.28
CA PRO A 295 17.29 32.14 2.28
C PRO A 295 17.92 32.19 3.69
N ALA A 296 17.28 32.89 4.63
CA ALA A 296 17.70 32.90 6.03
C ALA A 296 17.54 31.52 6.70
N TYR A 297 16.49 30.77 6.35
CA TYR A 297 16.23 29.43 6.89
C TYR A 297 17.28 28.44 6.37
N VAL A 298 17.61 28.52 5.08
CA VAL A 298 18.67 27.71 4.46
C VAL A 298 19.98 27.87 5.21
N LYS A 299 20.44 29.11 5.45
CA LYS A 299 21.68 29.38 6.19
C LYS A 299 21.68 28.76 7.59
N ARG A 300 20.51 28.76 8.25
CA ARG A 300 20.36 28.22 9.60
C ARG A 300 20.44 26.68 9.58
N ILE A 301 19.81 26.05 8.60
CA ILE A 301 19.88 24.60 8.38
C ILE A 301 21.30 24.17 7.98
N SER A 302 21.99 24.90 7.11
CA SER A 302 23.37 24.59 6.73
C SER A 302 24.31 24.58 7.95
N LYS A 303 24.17 25.57 8.85
CA LYS A 303 24.94 25.59 10.11
C LYS A 303 24.62 24.38 11.00
N GLN A 304 23.37 23.94 11.06
CA GLN A 304 23.00 22.72 11.80
C GLN A 304 23.60 21.47 11.15
N GLN A 305 23.63 21.38 9.82
CA GLN A 305 24.24 20.26 9.11
C GLN A 305 25.76 20.20 9.34
N GLU A 306 26.45 21.34 9.31
CA GLU A 306 27.88 21.43 9.65
C GLU A 306 28.14 20.94 11.07
N LEU A 307 27.33 21.40 12.05
CA LEU A 307 27.44 20.95 13.44
C LEU A 307 27.22 19.44 13.57
N MET A 308 26.17 18.91 12.92
CA MET A 308 25.87 17.48 12.94
C MET A 308 27.00 16.65 12.32
N LYS A 309 27.63 17.15 11.26
CA LYS A 309 28.79 16.51 10.65
C LYS A 309 29.98 16.49 11.61
N CYS A 310 30.32 17.62 12.24
CA CYS A 310 31.39 17.67 13.23
C CYS A 310 31.15 16.71 14.40
N LEU A 311 29.90 16.59 14.88
CA LEU A 311 29.55 15.65 15.94
C LEU A 311 29.65 14.19 15.49
N ALA A 312 29.27 13.88 14.25
CA ALA A 312 29.40 12.55 13.67
C ALA A 312 30.87 12.15 13.51
N ASP A 313 31.71 13.07 13.04
CA ASP A 313 33.15 12.87 12.89
C ASP A 313 33.81 12.61 14.26
N LEU A 314 33.52 13.45 15.27
CA LEU A 314 33.98 13.25 16.64
C LEU A 314 33.52 11.92 17.25
N TYR A 315 32.28 11.52 17.00
CA TYR A 315 31.76 10.22 17.45
C TYR A 315 32.54 9.05 16.81
N MET A 316 32.85 9.14 15.52
CA MET A 316 33.64 8.12 14.82
C MET A 316 35.06 8.03 15.39
N ASP A 317 35.70 9.17 15.66
CA ASP A 317 37.03 9.23 16.27
C ASP A 317 37.05 8.58 17.67
N VAL A 318 36.06 8.88 18.52
CA VAL A 318 35.93 8.27 19.85
C VAL A 318 35.72 6.77 19.75
N LYS A 319 34.80 6.32 18.89
CA LYS A 319 34.49 4.90 18.69
C LYS A 319 35.68 4.11 18.17
N GLN A 320 36.55 4.74 17.37
CA GLN A 320 37.78 4.12 16.89
C GLN A 320 38.84 4.04 18.00
N SER A 321 38.96 5.09 18.81
CA SER A 321 39.89 5.12 19.95
C SER A 321 39.58 4.11 21.07
N GLU A 322 38.31 3.74 21.27
CA GLU A 322 37.91 2.70 22.22
C GLU A 322 38.20 1.28 21.71
N LYS A 323 38.28 1.07 20.39
CA LYS A 323 38.68 -0.21 19.79
C LYS A 323 40.19 -0.45 19.83
N ASP A 324 40.97 0.62 19.97
CA ASP A 324 42.44 0.59 20.04
C ASP A 324 42.99 0.43 21.48
N ARG A 325 42.11 0.35 22.49
CA ARG A 325 42.45 0.07 23.91
C ARG A 325 42.14 -1.37 24.31
#